data_AF-A0A7K2IW16-F1
#
_entry.id   AF-A0A7K2IW16-F1
#
_cell.length_a   1.000
_cell.length_b   1.000
_cell.length_c   1.000
_cell.angle_alpha   90.00
_cell.angle_beta   90.00
_cell.angle_gamma   90.00
#
_symmetry.space_group_name_H-M   'P 1'
#
loop_
_entity.id
_entity.type
_entity.pdbx_description
1 polymer ?
#
loop_
_entity_poly.entity_id
_entity_poly.type
_entity_poly.pdbx_seq_one_letter_code
_entity_poly.pdbx_strand_id
1 'polypeptide(L)'
;MSTVDPAAAREARLRRLVGSPKALILTLVGGLTLVLAGGAVGYAVSAIMDRVRVSTVNSVFSDTESTMAYWVTPIAAIGSIIGFLAYSHWSHRYSGGRSIHPRPVTLWFLGIAVTMWWATTYLWAPVDMVGTAIDPVFGEHEAWGTGAWFSYAMRWWAPGLATIVFVLSLVLGFLSRVRERRGRELLGRLLREGTRTTGEVTELTLPVSNDSGPSVTHWTFSFTDLRGQRRWVQRIQRLPRSRVLSIGGPVTVLYDPSRPHDTSRIFVALEGGDRAEDYLGPGLRP
;
A
#
# COMPACT_ATOMS: atom_id res chain seq x y z
N MET A 1 0.13 -6.23 42.96
CA MET A 1 -0.56 -5.06 42.37
C MET A 1 0.48 -4.20 41.66
N SER A 2 0.31 -3.92 40.36
CA SER A 2 1.21 -3.05 39.59
C SER A 2 0.75 -1.60 39.74
N THR A 3 1.62 -0.72 40.24
CA THR A 3 1.38 0.73 40.38
C THR A 3 1.66 1.53 39.10
N VAL A 4 2.14 0.87 38.05
CA VAL A 4 2.41 1.51 36.76
C VAL A 4 1.15 1.47 35.90
N ASP A 5 0.73 2.64 35.41
CA ASP A 5 -0.33 2.77 34.41
C ASP A 5 -0.05 1.81 33.23
N PRO A 6 -0.96 0.85 32.94
CA PRO A 6 -0.76 -0.10 31.85
C PRO A 6 -0.64 0.57 30.48
N ALA A 7 -1.18 1.78 30.29
CA ALA A 7 -1.00 2.55 29.05
C ALA A 7 0.44 3.08 28.93
N ALA A 8 0.96 3.74 29.98
CA ALA A 8 2.35 4.19 30.03
C ALA A 8 3.36 3.02 29.88
N ALA A 9 3.08 1.86 30.49
CA ALA A 9 3.91 0.66 30.35
C ALA A 9 3.91 0.11 28.90
N ARG A 10 2.77 0.17 28.19
CA ARG A 10 2.69 -0.22 26.77
C ARG A 10 3.48 0.74 25.89
N GLU A 11 3.37 2.04 26.12
CA GLU A 11 4.16 3.04 25.37
C GLU A 11 5.66 2.85 25.57
N ALA A 12 6.11 2.64 26.81
CA ALA A 12 7.52 2.40 27.11
C ALA A 12 8.06 1.15 26.39
N ARG A 13 7.26 0.08 26.29
CA ARG A 13 7.63 -1.13 25.51
C ARG A 13 7.71 -0.85 24.01
N LEU A 14 6.77 -0.08 23.45
CA LEU A 14 6.77 0.28 22.04
C LEU A 14 7.96 1.16 21.68
N ARG A 15 8.32 2.13 22.53
CA ARG A 15 9.50 2.98 22.34
C ARG A 15 10.81 2.18 22.32
N ARG A 16 10.92 1.11 23.12
CA ARG A 16 12.09 0.20 23.11
C ARG A 16 12.24 -0.60 21.82
N LEU A 17 11.18 -0.76 21.03
CA LEU A 17 11.24 -1.51 19.76
C LEU A 17 11.68 -0.65 18.58
N VAL A 18 11.58 0.68 18.71
CA VAL A 18 12.01 1.63 17.68
C VAL A 18 13.52 1.52 17.49
N GLY A 19 13.97 1.24 16.27
CA GLY A 19 15.38 1.04 15.96
C GLY A 19 16.00 -0.25 16.54
N SER A 20 15.21 -1.15 17.13
CA SER A 20 15.74 -2.39 17.71
C SER A 20 16.13 -3.42 16.63
N PRO A 21 17.23 -4.18 16.82
CA PRO A 21 17.67 -5.20 15.86
C PRO A 21 16.65 -6.33 15.71
N LYS A 22 15.95 -6.69 16.80
CA LYS A 22 14.88 -7.69 16.79
C LYS A 22 13.72 -7.26 15.88
N ALA A 23 13.28 -6.00 15.99
CA ALA A 23 12.21 -5.49 15.14
C ALA A 23 12.66 -5.43 13.67
N LEU A 24 13.91 -5.04 13.40
CA LEU A 24 14.48 -5.07 12.05
C LEU A 24 14.46 -6.48 11.44
N ILE A 25 14.97 -7.48 12.16
CA ILE A 25 14.99 -8.88 11.69
C ILE A 25 13.57 -9.35 11.37
N LEU A 26 12.60 -9.07 12.26
CA LEU A 26 11.21 -9.47 12.03
C LEU A 26 10.56 -8.72 10.85
N THR A 27 10.93 -7.46 10.60
CA THR A 27 10.52 -6.73 9.39
C THR A 27 11.12 -7.35 8.13
N LEU A 28 12.39 -7.75 8.16
CA LEU A 28 13.04 -8.41 7.02
C LEU A 28 12.41 -9.77 6.73
N VAL A 29 12.16 -10.58 7.77
CA VAL A 29 11.45 -11.87 7.66
C VAL A 29 10.06 -11.64 7.08
N GLY A 30 9.28 -10.69 7.60
CA GLY A 30 7.97 -10.35 7.06
C GLY A 30 8.02 -9.90 5.60
N GLY A 31 9.05 -9.14 5.23
CA GLY A 31 9.28 -8.69 3.86
C GLY A 31 9.60 -9.85 2.91
N LEU A 32 10.47 -10.76 3.34
CA LEU A 32 10.79 -11.98 2.61
C LEU A 32 9.54 -12.88 2.45
N THR A 33 8.77 -13.08 3.53
CA THR A 33 7.50 -13.81 3.47
C THR A 33 6.55 -13.18 2.45
N LEU A 34 6.51 -11.86 2.34
CA LEU A 34 5.66 -11.18 1.38
C LEU A 34 6.10 -11.40 -0.07
N VAL A 35 7.43 -11.38 -0.33
CA VAL A 35 7.99 -11.70 -1.64
C VAL A 35 7.69 -13.16 -2.00
N LEU A 36 7.87 -14.10 -1.07
CA LEU A 36 7.55 -15.52 -1.28
C LEU A 36 6.05 -15.74 -1.52
N ALA A 37 5.19 -15.07 -0.77
CA ALA A 37 3.74 -15.13 -0.98
C ALA A 37 3.33 -14.54 -2.33
N GLY A 38 3.90 -13.40 -2.71
CA GLY A 38 3.74 -12.83 -4.06
C GLY A 38 4.24 -13.79 -5.13
N GLY A 39 5.36 -14.46 -4.91
CA GLY A 39 5.87 -15.48 -5.82
C GLY A 39 4.93 -16.66 -5.98
N ALA A 40 4.36 -17.18 -4.88
CA ALA A 40 3.35 -18.23 -4.92
C ALA A 40 2.09 -17.80 -5.71
N VAL A 41 1.66 -16.54 -5.58
CA VAL A 41 0.59 -15.96 -6.42
C VAL A 41 1.02 -15.93 -7.89
N GLY A 42 2.22 -15.43 -8.20
CA GLY A 42 2.75 -15.38 -9.56
C GLY A 42 2.85 -16.76 -10.21
N TYR A 43 3.24 -17.78 -9.44
CA TYR A 43 3.25 -19.18 -9.86
C TYR A 43 1.83 -19.69 -10.16
N ALA A 44 0.87 -19.48 -9.25
CA ALA A 44 -0.51 -19.91 -9.42
C ALA A 44 -1.17 -19.26 -10.65
N VAL A 45 -0.97 -17.95 -10.84
CA VAL A 45 -1.43 -17.22 -12.03
C VAL A 45 -0.77 -17.80 -13.29
N SER A 46 0.54 -18.06 -13.26
CA SER A 46 1.26 -18.65 -14.39
C SER A 46 0.76 -20.05 -14.74
N ALA A 47 0.38 -20.86 -13.74
CA ALA A 47 -0.18 -22.20 -13.94
C ALA A 47 -1.57 -22.16 -14.62
N ILE A 48 -2.43 -21.23 -14.18
CA ILE A 48 -3.74 -21.02 -14.80
C ILE A 48 -3.57 -20.53 -16.25
N MET A 49 -2.69 -19.56 -16.46
CA MET A 49 -2.37 -19.02 -17.78
C MET A 49 -1.81 -20.09 -18.71
N ASP A 50 -0.87 -20.93 -18.25
CA ASP A 50 -0.30 -21.99 -19.08
C ASP A 50 -1.35 -23.00 -19.54
N ARG A 51 -2.30 -23.38 -18.66
CA ARG A 51 -3.43 -24.25 -19.03
C ARG A 51 -4.30 -23.64 -20.12
N VAL A 52 -4.68 -22.37 -19.95
CA VAL A 52 -5.47 -21.64 -20.96
C VAL A 52 -4.68 -21.52 -22.26
N ARG A 53 -3.37 -21.27 -22.19
CA ARG A 53 -2.52 -21.20 -23.38
C ARG A 53 -2.51 -22.53 -24.11
N VAL A 54 -2.18 -23.62 -23.44
CA VAL A 54 -2.09 -24.96 -24.03
C VAL A 54 -3.42 -25.36 -24.67
N SER A 55 -4.54 -25.16 -23.98
CA SER A 55 -5.87 -25.48 -24.52
C SER A 55 -6.31 -24.60 -25.69
N THR A 56 -5.67 -23.45 -25.90
CA THR A 56 -5.98 -22.53 -27.01
C THR A 56 -5.04 -22.74 -28.21
N VAL A 57 -3.81 -23.17 -27.94
CA VAL A 57 -2.70 -23.18 -28.91
C VAL A 57 -2.51 -24.58 -29.51
N ASN A 58 -2.71 -25.64 -28.72
CA ASN A 58 -2.64 -27.01 -29.18
C ASN A 58 -4.03 -27.55 -29.53
N SER A 59 -4.08 -28.62 -30.33
CA SER A 59 -5.32 -29.32 -30.61
C SER A 59 -5.90 -29.93 -29.33
N VAL A 60 -7.23 -30.05 -29.26
CA VAL A 60 -7.93 -30.75 -28.15
C VAL A 60 -7.50 -32.22 -28.07
N PHE A 61 -7.00 -32.79 -29.17
CA PHE A 61 -6.49 -34.15 -29.25
C PHE A 61 -4.99 -34.26 -28.97
N SER A 62 -4.30 -33.18 -28.59
CA SER A 62 -2.89 -33.22 -28.20
C SER A 62 -2.72 -33.74 -26.78
N ASP A 63 -1.70 -34.58 -26.57
CA ASP A 63 -1.30 -35.08 -25.24
C ASP A 63 -0.51 -34.05 -24.41
N THR A 64 -0.19 -32.89 -24.99
CA THR A 64 0.58 -31.84 -24.31
C THR A 64 -0.29 -31.12 -23.29
N GLU A 65 0.00 -31.32 -22.01
CA GLU A 65 -0.69 -30.66 -20.89
C GLU A 65 0.25 -29.81 -20.02
N SER A 66 -0.33 -28.84 -19.31
CA SER A 66 0.41 -28.07 -18.30
C SER A 66 0.66 -28.89 -17.05
N THR A 67 1.94 -29.08 -16.71
CA THR A 67 2.38 -29.81 -15.50
C THR A 67 2.40 -28.95 -14.23
N MET A 68 2.05 -27.66 -14.35
CA MET A 68 2.11 -26.72 -13.23
C MET A 68 1.01 -26.96 -12.19
N ALA A 69 1.39 -26.83 -10.92
CA ALA A 69 0.55 -27.14 -9.77
C ALA A 69 -0.38 -25.96 -9.38
N TYR A 70 -1.66 -26.02 -9.75
CA TYR A 70 -2.64 -24.97 -9.40
C TYR A 70 -3.04 -24.93 -7.91
N TRP A 71 -2.79 -26.00 -7.14
CA TRP A 71 -3.12 -26.10 -5.71
C TRP A 71 -2.32 -25.14 -4.82
N VAL A 72 -1.32 -24.44 -5.37
CA VAL A 72 -0.54 -23.42 -4.65
C VAL A 72 -1.39 -22.17 -4.33
N THR A 73 -2.53 -21.98 -5.03
CA THR A 73 -3.42 -20.80 -4.88
C THR A 73 -3.90 -20.51 -3.44
N PRO A 74 -4.47 -21.47 -2.67
CA PRO A 74 -4.86 -21.22 -1.28
C PRO A 74 -3.68 -20.86 -0.37
N ILE A 75 -2.52 -21.49 -0.56
CA ILE A 75 -1.30 -21.19 0.22
C ILE A 75 -0.82 -19.78 -0.07
N ALA A 76 -0.85 -19.37 -1.34
CA ALA A 76 -0.55 -18.03 -1.80
C ALA A 76 -1.47 -16.96 -1.15
N ALA A 77 -2.77 -17.23 -1.06
CA ALA A 77 -3.72 -16.32 -0.42
C ALA A 77 -3.45 -16.15 1.08
N ILE A 78 -3.30 -17.27 1.81
CA ILE A 78 -3.04 -17.25 3.26
C ILE A 78 -1.68 -16.60 3.56
N GLY A 79 -0.64 -17.00 2.82
CA GLY A 79 0.70 -16.45 2.95
C GLY A 79 0.74 -14.94 2.70
N SER A 80 -0.06 -14.45 1.74
CA SER A 80 -0.17 -13.02 1.45
C SER A 80 -0.76 -12.29 2.66
N ILE A 81 -1.88 -12.76 3.21
CA ILE A 81 -2.52 -12.14 4.39
C ILE A 81 -1.56 -12.08 5.58
N ILE A 82 -0.93 -13.22 5.90
CA ILE A 82 0.01 -13.31 7.03
C ILE A 82 1.21 -12.38 6.81
N GLY A 83 1.79 -12.39 5.60
CA GLY A 83 2.92 -11.52 5.26
C GLY A 83 2.55 -10.04 5.35
N PHE A 84 1.38 -9.63 4.86
CA PHE A 84 0.92 -8.24 4.91
C PHE A 84 0.77 -7.77 6.35
N LEU A 85 0.13 -8.59 7.19
CA LEU A 85 -0.06 -8.28 8.62
C LEU A 85 1.27 -8.24 9.36
N ALA A 86 2.13 -9.25 9.18
CA ALA A 86 3.43 -9.33 9.83
C ALA A 86 4.34 -8.17 9.43
N TYR A 87 4.49 -7.90 8.13
CA TYR A 87 5.32 -6.81 7.63
C TYR A 87 4.80 -5.46 8.11
N SER A 88 3.50 -5.19 7.98
CA SER A 88 2.91 -3.92 8.40
C SER A 88 3.06 -3.71 9.91
N HIS A 89 2.83 -4.76 10.70
CA HIS A 89 2.95 -4.69 12.16
C HIS A 89 4.38 -4.43 12.64
N TRP A 90 5.36 -5.18 12.13
CA TRP A 90 6.74 -5.04 12.56
C TRP A 90 7.42 -3.82 11.97
N SER A 91 7.11 -3.46 10.73
CA SER A 91 7.60 -2.21 10.12
C SER A 91 7.14 -0.99 10.93
N HIS A 92 5.86 -0.92 11.33
CA HIS A 92 5.39 0.18 12.15
C HIS A 92 6.07 0.25 13.52
N ARG A 93 6.36 -0.90 14.14
CA ARG A 93 7.06 -0.95 15.43
C ARG A 93 8.53 -0.55 15.31
N TYR A 94 9.23 -1.01 14.29
CA TYR A 94 10.62 -0.65 14.05
C TYR A 94 10.78 0.84 13.75
N SER A 95 9.89 1.42 12.95
CA SER A 95 9.96 2.83 12.55
C SER A 95 9.35 3.82 13.54
N GLY A 96 8.73 3.33 14.64
CA GLY A 96 8.02 4.17 15.59
C GLY A 96 6.78 4.85 14.99
N GLY A 97 6.11 4.19 14.04
CA GLY A 97 4.91 4.73 13.41
C GLY A 97 5.14 5.49 12.10
N ARG A 98 6.35 5.46 11.52
CA ARG A 98 6.65 6.10 10.23
C ARG A 98 6.46 5.10 9.08
N SER A 99 5.94 5.53 7.93
CA SER A 99 5.95 4.70 6.70
C SER A 99 7.38 4.22 6.40
N ILE A 100 7.57 2.90 6.36
CA ILE A 100 8.82 2.30 5.87
C ILE A 100 8.64 2.01 4.39
N HIS A 101 9.65 2.40 3.60
CA HIS A 101 9.77 2.00 2.20
C HIS A 101 10.79 0.86 2.08
N PRO A 102 10.56 -0.13 1.21
CA PRO A 102 9.42 -0.27 0.29
C PRO A 102 8.10 -0.62 1.00
N ARG A 103 6.98 -0.22 0.40
CA ARG A 103 5.63 -0.55 0.92
C ARG A 103 5.38 -2.06 0.75
N PRO A 104 4.53 -2.69 1.60
CA PRO A 104 4.27 -4.12 1.49
C PRO A 104 3.80 -4.49 0.07
N VAL A 105 2.83 -3.76 -0.48
CA VAL A 105 2.32 -4.00 -1.85
C VAL A 105 3.44 -4.10 -2.90
N THR A 106 4.50 -3.28 -2.80
CA THR A 106 5.63 -3.31 -3.73
C THR A 106 6.44 -4.61 -3.63
N LEU A 107 6.69 -5.10 -2.42
CA LEU A 107 7.38 -6.38 -2.20
C LEU A 107 6.54 -7.56 -2.69
N TRP A 108 5.23 -7.47 -2.56
CA TRP A 108 4.31 -8.51 -3.06
C TRP A 108 4.32 -8.58 -4.59
N PHE A 109 4.24 -7.43 -5.28
CA PHE A 109 4.34 -7.38 -6.74
C PHE A 109 5.72 -7.76 -7.27
N LEU A 110 6.80 -7.50 -6.51
CA LEU A 110 8.14 -7.99 -6.85
C LEU A 110 8.15 -9.52 -6.96
N GLY A 111 7.59 -10.20 -5.96
CA GLY A 111 7.48 -11.67 -5.95
C GLY A 111 6.70 -12.21 -7.15
N ILE A 112 5.56 -11.59 -7.46
CA ILE A 112 4.73 -11.93 -8.62
C ILE A 112 5.53 -11.79 -9.91
N ALA A 113 6.12 -10.62 -10.15
CA ALA A 113 6.83 -10.33 -11.40
C ALA A 113 8.02 -11.28 -11.62
N VAL A 114 8.85 -11.47 -10.60
CA VAL A 114 10.02 -12.37 -10.67
C VAL A 114 9.58 -13.81 -10.95
N THR A 115 8.55 -14.29 -10.25
CA THR A 115 8.10 -15.67 -10.40
C THR A 115 7.38 -15.90 -11.72
N MET A 116 6.63 -14.93 -12.23
CA MET A 116 6.02 -15.03 -13.56
C MET A 116 7.07 -15.10 -14.67
N TRP A 117 8.13 -14.28 -14.62
CA TRP A 117 9.24 -14.39 -15.58
C TRP A 117 9.91 -15.76 -15.52
N TRP A 118 10.18 -16.27 -14.31
CA TRP A 118 10.76 -17.59 -14.14
C TRP A 118 9.84 -18.71 -14.64
N ALA A 119 8.57 -18.72 -14.23
CA ALA A 119 7.60 -19.74 -14.60
C ALA A 119 7.33 -19.78 -16.11
N THR A 120 7.09 -18.62 -16.73
CA THR A 120 6.88 -18.52 -18.18
C THR A 120 8.09 -18.95 -19.00
N THR A 121 9.30 -18.82 -18.44
CA THR A 121 10.54 -19.18 -19.13
C THR A 121 10.86 -20.67 -19.02
N TYR A 122 10.65 -21.26 -17.84
CA TYR A 122 11.19 -22.59 -17.53
C TYR A 122 10.14 -23.67 -17.26
N LEU A 123 8.91 -23.30 -16.92
CA LEU A 123 7.89 -24.26 -16.47
C LEU A 123 6.72 -24.43 -17.44
N TRP A 124 6.52 -23.48 -18.35
CA TRP A 124 5.44 -23.57 -19.31
C TRP A 124 5.67 -24.72 -20.28
N ALA A 125 4.59 -25.46 -20.58
CA ALA A 125 4.65 -26.59 -21.48
C ALA A 125 5.17 -26.18 -22.88
N PRO A 126 5.85 -27.07 -23.61
CA PRO A 126 6.18 -26.79 -25.00
C PRO A 126 4.91 -26.62 -25.85
N VAL A 127 5.06 -25.98 -27.00
CA VAL A 127 4.02 -25.95 -28.04
C VAL A 127 4.40 -26.98 -29.09
N ASP A 128 3.42 -27.73 -29.60
CA ASP A 128 3.68 -28.82 -30.54
C ASP A 128 4.25 -28.29 -31.86
N MET A 129 3.66 -27.23 -32.40
CA MET A 129 4.19 -26.49 -33.54
C MET A 129 3.74 -25.03 -33.49
N VAL A 130 4.67 -24.11 -33.77
CA VAL A 130 4.34 -22.67 -33.75
C VAL A 130 3.51 -22.32 -34.98
N GLY A 131 2.34 -21.71 -34.76
CA GLY A 131 1.46 -21.21 -35.81
C GLY A 131 0.42 -22.21 -36.31
N THR A 132 0.38 -23.44 -35.78
CA THR A 132 -0.54 -24.48 -36.23
C THR A 132 -0.88 -25.43 -35.09
N ALA A 133 -2.17 -25.72 -34.92
CA ALA A 133 -2.66 -26.76 -34.04
C ALA A 133 -2.60 -28.11 -34.79
N ILE A 134 -1.69 -28.98 -34.37
CA ILE A 134 -1.55 -30.33 -34.94
C ILE A 134 -2.64 -31.22 -34.34
N ASP A 135 -3.55 -31.70 -35.18
CA ASP A 135 -4.46 -32.81 -34.84
C ASP A 135 -3.80 -34.17 -35.14
N PRO A 136 -3.39 -34.94 -34.11
CA PRO A 136 -2.77 -36.25 -34.29
C PRO A 136 -3.78 -37.37 -34.61
N VAL A 137 -5.09 -37.15 -34.40
CA VAL A 137 -6.13 -38.18 -34.54
C VAL A 137 -6.73 -38.16 -35.93
N PHE A 138 -7.12 -36.98 -36.42
CA PHE A 138 -7.79 -36.82 -37.72
C PHE A 138 -6.84 -36.33 -38.83
N GLY A 139 -5.66 -35.82 -38.47
CA GLY A 139 -4.68 -35.28 -39.42
C GLY A 139 -5.07 -33.92 -40.02
N GLU A 140 -6.18 -33.33 -39.58
CA GLU A 140 -6.63 -32.01 -39.99
C GLU A 140 -5.92 -30.93 -39.15
N HIS A 141 -4.80 -30.42 -39.66
CA HIS A 141 -4.05 -29.36 -38.98
C HIS A 141 -4.69 -27.98 -39.23
N GLU A 142 -4.90 -27.21 -38.16
CA GLU A 142 -5.53 -25.90 -38.23
C GLU A 142 -4.50 -24.78 -38.00
N ALA A 143 -4.47 -23.77 -38.87
CA ALA A 143 -3.64 -22.59 -38.66
C ALA A 143 -4.18 -21.75 -37.49
N TRP A 144 -3.29 -21.23 -36.64
CA TRP A 144 -3.71 -20.41 -35.51
C TRP A 144 -4.45 -19.15 -35.94
N GLY A 145 -5.64 -18.96 -35.38
CA GLY A 145 -6.32 -17.67 -35.40
C GLY A 145 -5.68 -16.62 -34.48
N THR A 146 -6.24 -15.42 -34.47
CA THR A 146 -5.76 -14.29 -33.65
C THR A 146 -5.69 -14.61 -32.15
N GLY A 147 -6.66 -15.39 -31.64
CA GLY A 147 -6.70 -15.81 -30.23
C GLY A 147 -5.52 -16.69 -29.84
N ALA A 148 -5.15 -17.66 -30.68
CA ALA A 148 -4.02 -18.54 -30.43
C ALA A 148 -2.67 -17.79 -30.49
N TRP A 149 -2.51 -16.83 -31.42
CA TRP A 149 -1.35 -15.93 -31.43
C TRP A 149 -1.25 -15.08 -30.16
N PHE A 150 -2.37 -14.52 -29.70
CA PHE A 150 -2.42 -13.74 -28.46
C PHE A 150 -2.05 -14.59 -27.23
N SER A 151 -2.58 -15.81 -27.15
CA SER A 151 -2.26 -16.79 -26.09
C SER A 151 -0.82 -17.26 -26.15
N TYR A 152 -0.26 -17.48 -27.34
CA TYR A 152 1.16 -17.79 -27.52
C TYR A 152 2.05 -16.65 -27.02
N ALA A 153 1.71 -15.40 -27.36
CA ALA A 153 2.45 -14.22 -26.93
C ALA A 153 2.33 -13.92 -25.42
N MET A 154 1.41 -14.60 -24.71
CA MET A 154 1.21 -14.45 -23.27
C MET A 154 2.47 -14.71 -22.45
N ARG A 155 3.39 -15.52 -22.98
CA ARG A 155 4.71 -15.76 -22.40
C ARG A 155 5.51 -14.47 -22.16
N TRP A 156 5.30 -13.43 -22.98
CA TRP A 156 6.01 -12.15 -22.86
C TRP A 156 5.16 -11.05 -22.25
N TRP A 157 3.90 -10.91 -22.71
CA TRP A 157 3.10 -9.77 -22.26
C TRP A 157 2.60 -9.94 -20.82
N ALA A 158 2.32 -11.17 -20.35
CA ALA A 158 1.84 -11.39 -18.99
C ALA A 158 2.87 -11.02 -17.91
N PRO A 159 4.12 -11.54 -17.94
CA PRO A 159 5.15 -11.12 -16.98
C PRO A 159 5.56 -9.65 -17.21
N GLY A 160 5.47 -9.14 -18.45
CA GLY A 160 5.64 -7.72 -18.76
C GLY A 160 4.64 -6.83 -18.02
N LEU A 161 3.35 -7.18 -18.05
CA LEU A 161 2.29 -6.45 -17.34
C LEU A 161 2.50 -6.49 -15.82
N ALA A 162 2.86 -7.65 -15.26
CA ALA A 162 3.19 -7.76 -13.84
C ALA A 162 4.38 -6.86 -13.45
N THR A 163 5.39 -6.76 -14.33
CA THR A 163 6.55 -5.87 -14.15
C THR A 163 6.13 -4.40 -14.18
N ILE A 164 5.22 -4.00 -15.08
CA ILE A 164 4.68 -2.63 -15.13
C ILE A 164 3.97 -2.28 -13.82
N VAL A 165 3.14 -3.18 -13.29
CA VAL A 165 2.43 -2.96 -12.01
C VAL A 165 3.43 -2.86 -10.84
N PHE A 166 4.46 -3.71 -10.83
CA PHE A 166 5.55 -3.61 -9.85
C PHE A 166 6.24 -2.24 -9.90
N VAL A 167 6.66 -1.79 -11.09
CA VAL A 167 7.31 -0.49 -11.29
C VAL A 167 6.40 0.65 -10.88
N LEU A 168 5.12 0.62 -11.25
CA LEU A 168 4.14 1.62 -10.85
C LEU A 168 4.01 1.69 -9.32
N SER A 169 3.95 0.54 -8.64
CA SER A 169 3.92 0.48 -7.18
C SER A 169 5.17 1.10 -6.54
N LEU A 170 6.34 0.88 -7.15
CA LEU A 170 7.62 1.41 -6.68
C LEU A 170 7.67 2.94 -6.87
N VAL A 171 7.24 3.44 -8.03
CA VAL A 171 7.17 4.88 -8.33
C VAL A 171 6.19 5.57 -7.38
N LEU A 172 4.99 5.03 -7.18
CA LEU A 172 4.01 5.59 -6.23
C LEU A 172 4.54 5.56 -4.78
N GLY A 173 5.25 4.50 -4.42
CA GLY A 173 5.97 4.40 -3.14
C GLY A 173 7.06 5.45 -2.99
N PHE A 174 7.82 5.73 -4.05
CA PHE A 174 8.85 6.77 -4.04
C PHE A 174 8.26 8.18 -3.99
N LEU A 175 7.24 8.47 -4.80
CA LEU A 175 6.56 9.76 -4.82
C LEU A 175 5.91 10.09 -3.47
N SER A 176 5.29 9.10 -2.83
CA SER A 176 4.75 9.27 -1.47
C SER A 176 5.86 9.58 -0.46
N ARG A 177 6.98 8.85 -0.49
CA ARG A 177 8.16 9.14 0.34
C ARG A 177 8.65 10.58 0.20
N VAL A 178 8.77 11.06 -1.04
CA VAL A 178 9.23 12.42 -1.34
C VAL A 178 8.22 13.44 -0.84
N ARG A 179 6.93 13.23 -1.06
CA ARG A 179 5.86 14.11 -0.60
C ARG A 179 5.84 14.22 0.93
N GLU A 180 6.01 13.11 1.62
CA GLU A 180 6.07 13.08 3.09
C GLU A 180 7.28 13.81 3.64
N ARG A 181 8.46 13.62 3.04
CA ARG A 181 9.68 14.34 3.43
C ARG A 181 9.49 15.85 3.27
N ARG A 182 9.01 16.29 2.10
CA ARG A 182 8.73 17.71 1.83
C ARG A 182 7.70 18.29 2.79
N GLY A 183 6.64 17.55 3.11
CA GLY A 183 5.62 17.97 4.08
C GLY A 183 6.19 18.16 5.49
N ARG A 184 7.07 17.27 5.93
CA ARG A 184 7.74 17.39 7.25
C ARG A 184 8.75 18.54 7.28
N GLU A 185 9.52 18.73 6.21
CA GLU A 185 10.45 19.87 6.08
C GLU A 185 9.69 21.20 6.07
N LEU A 186 8.54 21.26 5.38
CA LEU A 186 7.67 22.42 5.39
C LEU A 186 7.11 22.68 6.79
N LEU A 187 6.57 21.67 7.47
CA LEU A 187 6.09 21.79 8.85
C LEU A 187 7.20 22.28 9.79
N GLY A 188 8.40 21.72 9.70
CA GLY A 188 9.56 22.12 10.51
C GLY A 188 10.04 23.55 10.24
N ARG A 189 9.81 24.09 9.04
CA ARG A 189 10.03 25.51 8.74
C ARG A 189 8.91 26.37 9.35
N LEU A 190 7.65 25.99 9.15
CA LEU A 190 6.51 26.75 9.68
C LEU A 190 6.48 26.78 11.21
N LEU A 191 6.94 25.73 11.91
CA LEU A 191 7.03 25.76 13.38
C LEU A 191 8.01 26.83 13.89
N ARG A 192 9.01 27.20 13.08
CA ARG A 192 10.03 28.21 13.39
C ARG A 192 9.63 29.61 12.91
N GLU A 193 9.08 29.71 11.71
CA GLU A 193 8.88 30.98 10.99
C GLU A 193 7.41 31.33 10.73
N GLY A 194 6.50 30.36 10.87
CA GLY A 194 5.08 30.51 10.58
C GLY A 194 4.28 31.14 11.71
N THR A 195 3.02 31.46 11.41
CA THR A 195 2.10 32.07 12.37
C THR A 195 1.16 31.03 12.94
N ARG A 196 1.02 31.04 14.27
CA ARG A 196 0.02 30.24 15.00
C ARG A 196 -1.19 31.10 15.32
N THR A 197 -2.38 30.59 15.06
CA THR A 197 -3.64 31.23 15.44
C THR A 197 -4.64 30.19 15.90
N THR A 198 -5.56 30.62 16.77
CA THR A 198 -6.70 29.79 17.14
C THR A 198 -7.70 29.79 15.99
N GLY A 199 -8.17 28.60 15.63
CA GLY A 199 -9.31 28.37 14.75
C GLY A 199 -10.41 27.63 15.47
N GLU A 200 -11.54 27.44 14.78
CA GLU A 200 -12.72 26.76 15.30
C GLU A 200 -13.27 25.77 14.28
N VAL A 201 -13.72 24.60 14.75
CA VAL A 201 -14.35 23.58 13.91
C VAL A 201 -15.75 24.06 13.49
N THR A 202 -15.97 24.26 12.19
CA THR A 202 -17.26 24.77 11.68
C THR A 202 -18.18 23.66 11.17
N GLU A 203 -17.61 22.57 10.65
CA GLU A 203 -18.39 21.48 10.06
C GLU A 203 -17.75 20.13 10.31
N LEU A 204 -18.57 19.11 10.56
CA LEU A 204 -18.16 17.74 10.80
C LEU A 204 -19.04 16.80 9.96
N THR A 205 -18.47 16.22 8.92
CA THR A 205 -19.08 15.09 8.22
C THR A 205 -18.56 13.81 8.86
N LEU A 206 -19.30 13.33 9.86
CA LEU A 206 -19.02 12.04 10.48
C LEU A 206 -19.50 10.94 9.51
N PRO A 207 -18.67 9.93 9.21
CA PRO A 207 -19.16 8.78 8.46
C PRO A 207 -20.28 8.08 9.26
N VAL A 208 -21.36 7.70 8.58
CA VAL A 208 -22.43 6.86 9.15
C VAL A 208 -21.79 5.60 9.73
N SER A 209 -22.08 5.31 11.00
CA SER A 209 -21.31 4.39 11.83
C SER A 209 -21.20 2.98 11.27
N ASN A 210 -19.96 2.47 11.17
CA ASN A 210 -19.67 1.05 11.28
C ASN A 210 -18.73 0.85 12.48
N ASP A 211 -19.22 0.06 13.44
CA ASP A 211 -18.94 0.21 14.87
C ASP A 211 -17.61 -0.43 15.34
N SER A 212 -16.58 -0.52 14.49
CA SER A 212 -15.41 -1.37 14.79
C SER A 212 -14.03 -0.82 14.40
N GLY A 213 -13.91 0.39 13.84
CA GLY A 213 -12.61 0.92 13.38
C GLY A 213 -12.39 2.43 13.58
N PRO A 214 -11.13 2.90 13.51
CA PRO A 214 -10.81 4.33 13.44
C PRO A 214 -11.46 4.96 12.20
N SER A 215 -12.28 5.98 12.41
CA SER A 215 -13.02 6.66 11.35
C SER A 215 -12.13 7.66 10.61
N VAL A 216 -12.27 7.67 9.28
CA VAL A 216 -11.79 8.76 8.44
C VAL A 216 -12.86 9.84 8.46
N THR A 217 -12.55 10.99 9.05
CA THR A 217 -13.52 12.08 9.22
C THR A 217 -13.16 13.23 8.31
N HIS A 218 -14.16 13.71 7.56
CA HIS A 218 -14.09 14.96 6.83
C HIS A 218 -14.59 16.06 7.75
N TRP A 219 -13.78 17.08 7.96
CA TRP A 219 -14.15 18.20 8.82
C TRP A 219 -13.60 19.50 8.26
N THR A 220 -14.30 20.59 8.55
CA THR A 220 -13.94 21.93 8.14
C THR A 220 -13.68 22.75 9.38
N PHE A 221 -12.58 23.51 9.39
CA PHE A 221 -12.32 24.51 10.41
C PHE A 221 -12.15 25.88 9.78
N SER A 222 -12.41 26.91 10.57
CA SER A 222 -12.16 28.28 10.19
C SER A 222 -11.15 28.96 11.09
N PHE A 223 -10.37 29.89 10.54
CA PHE A 223 -9.45 30.73 11.29
C PHE A 223 -9.36 32.11 10.66
N THR A 224 -8.93 33.09 11.44
CA THR A 224 -8.69 34.46 10.98
C THR A 224 -7.21 34.64 10.71
N ASP A 225 -6.85 35.10 9.50
CA ASP A 225 -5.46 35.39 9.15
C ASP A 225 -4.99 36.74 9.72
N LEU A 226 -3.68 37.02 9.61
CA LEU A 226 -3.09 38.30 10.07
C LEU A 226 -3.67 39.54 9.36
N ARG A 227 -4.42 39.38 8.27
CA ARG A 227 -5.10 40.46 7.54
C ARG A 227 -6.57 40.58 7.95
N GLY A 228 -7.02 39.85 8.96
CA GLY A 228 -8.40 39.85 9.43
C GLY A 228 -9.36 39.06 8.54
N GLN A 229 -8.88 38.31 7.53
CA GLN A 229 -9.76 37.51 6.68
C GLN A 229 -10.03 36.15 7.33
N ARG A 230 -11.32 35.82 7.47
CA ARG A 230 -11.76 34.50 7.90
C ARG A 230 -11.65 33.52 6.74
N ARG A 231 -11.00 32.38 6.96
CA ARG A 231 -10.76 31.32 5.96
C ARG A 231 -11.34 30.00 6.46
N TRP A 232 -11.88 29.21 5.54
CA TRP A 232 -12.36 27.85 5.81
C TRP A 232 -11.47 26.84 5.10
N VAL A 233 -11.05 25.79 5.82
CA VAL A 233 -10.19 24.75 5.28
C VAL A 233 -10.78 23.39 5.61
N GLN A 234 -11.02 22.60 4.57
CA GLN A 234 -11.45 21.22 4.71
C GLN A 234 -10.24 20.29 4.91
N ARG A 235 -10.39 19.34 5.83
CA ARG A 235 -9.39 18.30 6.12
C ARG A 235 -10.04 16.94 6.22
N ILE A 236 -9.23 15.95 5.82
CA ILE A 236 -9.53 14.53 5.98
C ILE A 236 -8.49 14.00 6.97
N GLN A 237 -8.93 13.51 8.11
CA GLN A 237 -8.04 12.99 9.14
C GLN A 237 -8.61 11.71 9.75
N ARG A 238 -7.73 10.76 10.04
CA ARG A 238 -8.08 9.58 10.83
C ARG A 238 -8.02 9.96 12.30
N LEU A 239 -9.15 9.89 12.99
CA LEU A 239 -9.26 10.25 14.40
C LEU A 239 -9.32 8.99 15.26
N PRO A 240 -8.57 8.91 16.38
CA PRO A 240 -8.76 7.88 17.39
C PRO A 240 -10.14 8.04 18.02
N ARG A 241 -10.78 6.93 18.45
CA ARG A 241 -12.08 6.98 19.16
C ARG A 241 -12.09 7.91 20.37
N SER A 242 -10.94 8.07 21.04
CA SER A 242 -10.82 8.93 22.22
C SER A 242 -10.80 10.43 21.89
N ARG A 243 -10.65 10.82 20.61
CA ARG A 243 -10.70 12.22 20.19
C ARG A 243 -12.03 12.50 19.51
N VAL A 244 -12.95 13.08 20.28
CA VAL A 244 -14.22 13.60 19.76
C VAL A 244 -13.98 15.04 19.32
N LEU A 245 -14.09 15.29 18.03
CA LEU A 245 -14.20 16.65 17.49
C LEU A 245 -15.58 17.19 17.84
N SER A 246 -15.64 18.39 18.42
CA SER A 246 -16.88 19.13 18.63
C SER A 246 -16.99 20.28 17.63
N ILE A 247 -18.18 20.54 17.10
CA ILE A 247 -18.47 21.79 16.37
C ILE A 247 -18.28 22.95 17.35
N GLY A 248 -17.57 23.99 16.94
CA GLY A 248 -17.14 25.11 17.78
C GLY A 248 -15.93 24.81 18.66
N GLY A 249 -15.37 23.59 18.60
CA GLY A 249 -14.17 23.24 19.35
C GLY A 249 -12.95 24.05 18.88
N PRO A 250 -12.10 24.55 19.80
CA PRO A 250 -10.90 25.30 19.43
C PRO A 250 -9.85 24.35 18.82
N VAL A 251 -9.16 24.83 17.79
CA VAL A 251 -8.02 24.15 17.17
C VAL A 251 -6.86 25.11 16.98
N THR A 252 -5.63 24.61 17.05
CA THR A 252 -4.44 25.43 16.78
C THR A 252 -4.07 25.31 15.31
N VAL A 253 -4.12 26.41 14.58
CA VAL A 253 -3.78 26.48 13.15
C VAL A 253 -2.41 27.10 12.98
N LEU A 254 -1.53 26.40 12.26
CA LEU A 254 -0.22 26.87 11.86
C LEU A 254 -0.21 27.11 10.35
N TYR A 255 0.10 28.33 9.91
CA TYR A 255 0.09 28.67 8.48
C TYR A 255 1.24 29.60 8.09
N ASP A 256 1.51 29.65 6.79
CA ASP A 256 2.46 30.58 6.18
C ASP A 256 1.82 31.96 5.97
N PRO A 257 2.24 33.03 6.69
CA PRO A 257 1.64 34.35 6.56
C PRO A 257 1.90 35.01 5.19
N SER A 258 2.94 34.58 4.46
CA SER A 258 3.23 35.08 3.12
C SER A 258 2.28 34.49 2.06
N ARG A 259 1.70 33.31 2.34
CA ARG A 259 0.77 32.60 1.45
C ARG A 259 -0.41 31.99 2.24
N PRO A 260 -1.27 32.81 2.85
CA PRO A 260 -2.34 32.34 3.75
C PRO A 260 -3.48 31.61 3.03
N HIS A 261 -3.53 31.65 1.70
CA HIS A 261 -4.51 30.94 0.87
C HIS A 261 -4.05 29.54 0.43
N ASP A 262 -2.76 29.23 0.57
CA ASP A 262 -2.19 27.94 0.13
C ASP A 262 -2.52 26.86 1.16
N THR A 263 -3.57 26.07 0.89
CA THR A 263 -4.02 25.00 1.79
C THR A 263 -2.96 23.93 2.01
N SER A 264 -1.94 23.78 1.16
CA SER A 264 -0.85 22.83 1.39
C SER A 264 0.10 23.26 2.51
N ARG A 265 0.05 24.53 2.92
CA ARG A 265 0.88 25.16 3.96
C ARG A 265 0.13 25.44 5.26
N ILE A 266 -1.09 24.92 5.38
CA ILE A 266 -1.93 25.10 6.58
C ILE A 266 -1.94 23.78 7.34
N PHE A 267 -1.41 23.77 8.55
CA PHE A 267 -1.40 22.64 9.46
C PHE A 267 -2.34 22.92 10.63
N VAL A 268 -2.99 21.88 11.14
CA VAL A 268 -3.92 22.01 12.26
C VAL A 268 -3.63 20.96 13.32
N ALA A 269 -3.59 21.40 14.57
CA ALA A 269 -3.47 20.58 15.76
C ALA A 269 -4.79 20.68 16.55
N LEU A 270 -5.33 19.53 16.96
CA LEU A 270 -6.57 19.46 17.74
C LEU A 270 -6.34 19.83 19.21
N GLU A 271 -5.15 19.53 19.71
CA GLU A 271 -4.70 19.82 21.07
C GLU A 271 -3.22 20.18 20.99
N GLY A 272 -2.77 21.15 21.80
CA GLY A 272 -1.39 21.62 21.76
C GLY A 272 -1.08 22.51 20.55
N GLY A 273 0.11 22.37 19.97
CA GLY A 273 0.59 23.23 18.88
C GLY A 273 2.07 23.66 18.97
N ASP A 274 2.79 23.14 19.96
CA ASP A 274 4.20 23.48 20.16
C ASP A 274 5.13 22.48 19.46
N ARG A 275 4.64 21.25 19.21
CA ARG A 275 5.44 20.17 18.63
C ARG A 275 4.94 19.78 17.25
N ALA A 276 5.85 19.35 16.39
CA ALA A 276 5.51 18.79 15.07
C ALA A 276 4.55 17.58 15.17
N GLU A 277 4.64 16.82 16.25
CA GLU A 277 3.82 15.65 16.52
C GLU A 277 2.32 16.02 16.70
N ASP A 278 2.03 17.23 17.16
CA ASP A 278 0.66 17.72 17.41
C ASP A 278 -0.08 17.96 16.08
N TYR A 279 0.65 18.39 15.05
CA TYR A 279 0.15 18.66 13.69
C TYR A 279 0.15 17.42 12.79
N LEU A 280 1.03 16.46 13.07
CA LEU A 280 1.07 15.16 12.40
C LEU A 280 0.16 14.20 13.15
N GLY A 281 -1.15 14.48 13.14
CA GLY A 281 -2.11 13.66 13.89
C GLY A 281 -2.02 12.16 13.57
N PRO A 282 -2.61 11.29 14.40
CA PRO A 282 -2.50 9.83 14.30
C PRO A 282 -3.01 9.18 12.99
N GLY A 283 -3.46 9.98 12.01
CA GLY A 283 -3.81 9.58 10.64
C GLY A 283 -3.05 10.27 9.51
N LEU A 284 -2.18 11.24 9.83
CA LEU A 284 -1.19 11.84 8.92
C LEU A 284 0.23 11.34 9.27
N ARG A 285 0.28 10.17 9.92
CA ARG A 285 1.44 9.29 9.82
C ARG A 285 1.26 8.53 8.50
N PRO A 286 2.11 8.78 7.50
CA PRO A 286 2.05 8.04 6.25
C PRO A 286 2.29 6.55 6.44
#